data_AF-A0A7Y5MEC4-F1
#
_entry.id   AF-A0A7Y5MEC4-F1
#
_cell.length_a   1.000
_cell.length_b   1.000
_cell.length_c   1.000
_cell.angle_alpha   90.00
_cell.angle_beta   90.00
_cell.angle_gamma   90.00
#
_symmetry.space_group_name_H-M   'P 1'
#
loop_
_entity.id
_entity.type
_entity.pdbx_description
1 polymer ?
#
loop_
_entity_poly.entity_id
_entity_poly.type
_entity_poly.pdbx_seq_one_letter_code
_entity_poly.pdbx_strand_id
1 'polypeptide(L)'
;MPKTSIPERKKILRLFKDGFSIQEIMDEMNLSYFKVYNVVQGRVKTRYSHRSDKGISRKVKDDEKLAEQVDLEGFNDVHDFMEHQIVLIARSMNKTKLGAEERLKMVKDLSAMQKNLQALKLEKHLQNIDAVLLARIVRRFDPKLTDDDIIRIVKEEQTKIAKES
;
A
#
# COMPACT_ATOMS: atom_id res chain seq x y z
N MET A 1 13.07 -29.45 27.76
CA MET A 1 12.84 -29.29 29.21
C MET A 1 11.64 -28.37 29.45
N PRO A 2 10.71 -28.73 30.34
CA PRO A 2 9.53 -27.91 30.63
C PRO A 2 9.91 -26.58 31.28
N LYS A 3 9.28 -25.49 30.81
CA LYS A 3 9.47 -24.12 31.31
C LYS A 3 8.84 -24.00 32.70
N THR A 4 9.56 -23.42 33.68
CA THR A 4 9.00 -23.12 35.00
C THR A 4 7.85 -22.12 34.88
N SER A 5 6.78 -22.32 35.65
CA SER A 5 5.64 -21.42 35.64
C SER A 5 5.99 -20.07 36.28
N ILE A 6 5.26 -18.99 35.94
CA ILE A 6 5.49 -17.67 36.56
C ILE A 6 5.27 -17.70 38.09
N PRO A 7 4.27 -18.42 38.64
CA PRO A 7 4.14 -18.62 40.09
C PRO A 7 5.37 -19.26 40.73
N GLU A 8 5.93 -20.32 40.15
CA GLU A 8 7.15 -20.96 40.65
C GLU A 8 8.32 -19.99 40.70
N ARG A 9 8.52 -19.19 39.65
CA ARG A 9 9.61 -18.19 39.59
C ARG A 9 9.48 -17.14 40.70
N LYS A 10 8.25 -16.72 41.02
CA LYS A 10 7.99 -15.80 42.12
C LYS A 10 8.29 -16.43 43.48
N LYS A 11 7.96 -17.71 43.66
CA LYS A 11 8.28 -18.47 44.88
C LYS A 11 9.79 -18.57 45.09
N ILE A 12 10.55 -18.92 44.04
CA ILE A 12 12.02 -18.96 44.06
C ILE A 12 12.62 -17.62 44.51
N LEU A 13 12.16 -16.50 43.93
CA LEU A 13 12.65 -15.17 44.31
C LEU A 13 12.27 -14.78 45.74
N ARG A 14 11.16 -15.30 46.27
CA ARG A 14 10.75 -15.05 47.66
C ARG A 14 11.68 -15.78 48.62
N LEU A 15 11.84 -17.10 48.44
CA LEU A 15 12.74 -17.92 49.24
C LEU A 15 14.18 -17.37 49.23
N PHE A 16 14.67 -16.96 48.06
CA PHE A 16 16.01 -16.36 47.97
C PHE A 16 16.14 -15.04 48.74
N LYS A 17 15.08 -14.19 48.73
CA LYS A 17 15.05 -12.95 49.53
C LYS A 17 14.91 -13.21 51.02
N ASP A 18 14.28 -14.32 51.38
CA ASP A 18 14.11 -14.78 52.76
C ASP A 18 15.41 -15.44 53.31
N GLY A 19 16.47 -15.52 52.48
CA GLY A 19 17.80 -15.96 52.90
C GLY A 19 18.15 -17.41 52.56
N PHE A 20 17.26 -18.15 51.89
CA PHE A 20 17.51 -19.55 51.51
C PHE A 20 18.59 -19.64 50.43
N SER A 21 19.45 -20.65 50.58
CA SER A 21 20.49 -20.98 49.60
C SER A 21 19.90 -21.62 48.34
N ILE A 22 20.66 -21.59 47.24
CA ILE A 22 20.21 -22.18 45.97
C ILE A 22 19.93 -23.69 46.11
N GLN A 23 20.70 -24.41 46.94
CA GLN A 23 20.52 -25.84 47.17
C GLN A 23 19.21 -26.14 47.91
N GLU A 24 18.92 -25.40 48.99
CA GLU A 24 17.66 -25.56 49.74
C GLU A 24 16.44 -25.29 48.85
N ILE A 25 16.51 -24.29 47.97
CA ILE A 25 15.43 -24.00 47.02
C ILE A 25 15.29 -25.10 45.96
N MET A 26 16.39 -25.71 45.52
CA MET A 26 16.36 -26.86 44.60
C MET A 26 15.65 -28.05 45.24
N ASP A 27 15.98 -28.36 46.48
CA ASP A 27 15.45 -29.51 47.21
C ASP A 27 13.98 -29.30 47.55
N GLU A 28 13.61 -28.10 48.05
CA GLU A 28 12.22 -27.79 48.40
C GLU A 28 11.28 -27.83 47.18
N MET A 29 11.75 -27.36 46.02
CA MET A 29 10.92 -27.25 44.81
C MET A 29 11.14 -28.39 43.81
N ASN A 30 12.07 -29.32 44.09
CA ASN A 30 12.53 -30.36 43.17
C ASN A 30 12.87 -29.80 41.77
N LEU A 31 13.68 -28.74 41.75
CA LEU A 31 14.08 -28.05 40.52
C LEU A 31 15.58 -28.18 40.26
N SER A 32 15.97 -28.18 38.98
CA SER A 32 17.39 -28.18 38.62
C SER A 32 18.07 -26.87 39.00
N TYR A 33 19.36 -26.95 39.35
CA TYR A 33 20.22 -25.81 39.68
C TYR A 33 20.09 -24.66 38.67
N PHE A 34 20.17 -24.97 37.37
CA PHE A 34 20.08 -23.96 36.31
C PHE A 34 18.74 -23.22 36.29
N LYS A 35 17.63 -23.87 36.66
CA LYS A 35 16.32 -23.21 36.73
C LYS A 35 16.28 -22.19 37.87
N VAL A 36 16.75 -22.58 39.05
CA VAL A 36 16.82 -21.70 40.22
C VAL A 36 17.78 -20.54 39.97
N TYR A 37 19.00 -20.85 39.51
CA TYR A 37 20.02 -19.87 39.18
C TYR A 37 19.57 -18.82 38.15
N ASN A 38 18.95 -19.25 37.04
CA ASN A 38 18.50 -18.32 36.00
C ASN A 38 17.37 -17.38 36.46
N VAL A 39 16.54 -17.82 37.42
CA VAL A 39 15.50 -16.98 38.02
C VAL A 39 16.11 -15.97 38.98
N VAL A 40 17.04 -16.39 39.84
CA VAL A 40 17.75 -15.51 40.78
C VAL A 40 18.56 -14.44 40.04
N GLN A 41 19.24 -14.82 38.96
CA GLN A 41 20.01 -13.91 38.09
C GLN A 41 19.14 -12.99 37.20
N GLY A 42 17.82 -13.06 37.30
CA GLY A 42 16.92 -12.20 36.52
C GLY A 42 16.90 -12.48 35.01
N ARG A 43 17.49 -13.60 34.55
CA ARG A 43 17.53 -13.98 33.13
C ARG A 43 16.18 -14.46 32.61
N VAL A 44 15.22 -14.67 33.51
CA VAL A 44 13.88 -15.16 33.20
C VAL A 44 12.84 -14.14 33.65
N LYS A 45 11.91 -13.78 32.75
CA LYS A 45 10.80 -12.87 33.07
C LYS A 45 9.93 -13.45 34.20
N THR A 46 9.75 -12.68 35.27
CA THR A 46 8.98 -13.06 36.47
C THR A 46 7.59 -12.41 36.53
N ARG A 47 7.30 -11.54 35.57
CA ARG A 47 5.98 -10.95 35.35
C ARG A 47 5.47 -11.40 33.99
N TYR A 48 4.14 -11.56 33.87
CA TYR A 48 3.52 -11.61 32.56
C TYR A 48 3.82 -10.26 31.89
N SER A 49 4.53 -10.28 30.76
CA SER A 49 4.57 -9.10 29.91
C SER A 49 3.12 -8.77 29.56
N HIS A 50 2.71 -7.50 29.67
CA HIS A 50 1.45 -7.08 29.08
C HIS A 50 1.47 -7.52 27.62
N ARG A 51 0.60 -8.48 27.29
CA ARG A 51 0.35 -8.87 25.91
C ARG A 51 -0.41 -7.69 25.32
N SER A 52 0.28 -6.75 24.68
CA SER A 52 -0.34 -5.69 23.87
C SER A 52 -1.16 -6.28 22.70
N ASP A 53 -0.94 -7.55 22.37
CA ASP A 53 -1.52 -8.23 21.20
C ASP A 53 -2.80 -9.04 21.48
N LYS A 54 -3.49 -8.86 22.61
CA LYS A 54 -4.85 -9.39 22.74
C LYS A 54 -5.85 -8.37 22.22
N GLY A 55 -6.02 -8.32 20.89
CA GLY A 55 -7.20 -7.73 20.26
C GLY A 55 -7.03 -6.38 19.58
N ILE A 56 -5.80 -5.89 19.38
CA ILE A 56 -5.57 -4.85 18.38
C ILE A 56 -5.41 -5.61 17.07
N SER A 57 -6.47 -5.65 16.25
CA SER A 57 -6.31 -5.80 14.81
C SER A 57 -5.11 -4.96 14.42
N ARG A 58 -4.19 -5.46 13.59
CA ARG A 58 -3.21 -4.56 12.99
C ARG A 58 -4.03 -3.51 12.22
N LYS A 59 -4.38 -2.40 12.89
CA LYS A 59 -4.40 -1.11 12.24
C LYS A 59 -2.98 -1.03 11.73
N VAL A 60 -2.83 -1.38 10.46
CA VAL A 60 -1.80 -0.83 9.60
C VAL A 60 -1.64 0.58 10.14
N LYS A 61 -0.49 0.87 10.75
CA LYS A 61 -0.19 2.26 11.07
C LYS A 61 -0.39 2.94 9.75
N ASP A 62 -1.45 3.73 9.64
CA ASP A 62 -1.68 4.54 8.48
C ASP A 62 -0.35 5.27 8.30
N ASP A 63 0.37 4.94 7.24
CA ASP A 63 1.40 5.78 6.66
C ASP A 63 0.67 7.00 6.08
N GLU A 64 -0.14 7.68 6.91
CA GLU A 64 -0.84 8.94 6.69
C GLU A 64 0.15 10.09 6.50
N LYS A 65 1.45 9.81 6.61
CA LYS A 65 2.53 10.72 6.27
C LYS A 65 3.05 10.36 4.89
N LEU A 66 2.46 11.01 3.89
CA LEU A 66 2.91 11.20 2.49
C LEU A 66 1.85 10.86 1.44
N ALA A 67 0.58 11.22 1.67
CA ALA A 67 -0.12 11.91 0.59
C ALA A 67 0.41 13.36 0.58
N GLU A 68 1.65 13.56 0.13
CA GLU A 68 2.03 14.87 -0.37
C GLU A 68 0.96 15.23 -1.39
N GLN A 69 0.24 16.34 -1.16
CA GLN A 69 -0.71 16.85 -2.14
C GLN A 69 0.06 16.97 -3.44
N VAL A 70 -0.27 16.12 -4.41
CA VAL A 70 0.42 16.17 -5.68
C VAL A 70 -0.03 17.46 -6.32
N ASP A 71 0.93 18.37 -6.50
CA ASP A 71 0.68 19.63 -7.17
C ASP A 71 0.23 19.34 -8.61
N LEU A 72 -1.06 19.58 -8.86
CA LEU A 72 -1.67 19.38 -10.17
C LEU A 72 -1.48 20.60 -11.08
N GLU A 73 -1.04 21.74 -10.54
CA GLU A 73 -0.88 22.99 -11.31
C GLU A 73 0.20 22.86 -12.38
N GLY A 74 1.14 21.91 -12.23
CA GLY A 74 2.18 21.61 -13.21
C GLY A 74 1.75 20.80 -14.43
N PHE A 75 0.50 20.33 -14.51
CA PHE A 75 0.04 19.42 -15.56
C PHE A 75 -1.11 20.01 -16.37
N ASN A 76 -0.95 20.05 -17.70
CA ASN A 76 -1.98 20.53 -18.62
C ASN A 76 -3.04 19.46 -18.94
N ASP A 77 -2.67 18.19 -18.81
CA ASP A 77 -3.51 17.03 -19.14
C ASP A 77 -3.33 15.94 -18.08
N VAL A 78 -4.41 15.21 -17.80
CA VAL A 78 -4.42 14.01 -16.96
C VAL A 78 -3.42 12.97 -17.47
N HIS A 79 -3.22 12.89 -18.78
CA HIS A 79 -2.25 11.97 -19.38
C HIS A 79 -0.81 12.28 -18.94
N ASP A 80 -0.42 13.55 -18.95
CA ASP A 80 0.93 13.98 -18.57
C ASP A 80 1.18 13.69 -17.09
N PHE A 81 0.17 13.93 -16.25
CA PHE A 81 0.20 13.56 -14.84
C PHE A 81 0.41 12.06 -14.64
N MET A 82 -0.35 11.22 -15.34
CA MET A 82 -0.23 9.76 -15.23
C MET A 82 1.13 9.25 -15.70
N GLU A 83 1.69 9.81 -16.77
CA GLU A 83 3.05 9.49 -17.22
C GLU A 83 4.09 9.85 -16.17
N HIS A 84 3.96 11.03 -15.56
CA HIS A 84 4.83 11.45 -14.47
C HIS A 84 4.75 10.51 -13.27
N GLN A 85 3.54 10.08 -12.86
CA GLN A 85 3.36 9.12 -11.76
C GLN A 85 4.01 7.76 -12.06
N ILE A 86 3.86 7.24 -13.28
CA ILE A 86 4.51 5.98 -13.70
C ILE A 86 6.04 6.10 -13.54
N VAL A 87 6.63 7.22 -13.96
CA VAL A 87 8.08 7.48 -13.83
C VAL A 87 8.51 7.58 -12.37
N LEU A 88 7.73 8.26 -11.51
CA LEU A 88 8.02 8.36 -10.09
C LEU A 88 8.01 7.00 -9.38
N ILE A 89 7.01 6.16 -9.67
CA ILE A 89 6.92 4.80 -9.12
C ILE A 89 8.09 3.96 -9.62
N ALA A 90 8.40 4.00 -10.93
CA ALA A 90 9.55 3.28 -11.47
C ALA A 90 10.88 3.72 -10.81
N ARG A 91 11.03 5.03 -10.53
CA ARG A 91 12.19 5.57 -9.81
C ARG A 91 12.22 5.12 -8.35
N SER A 92 11.09 5.08 -7.66
CA SER A 92 11.01 4.66 -6.25
C SER A 92 11.38 3.19 -6.09
N MET A 93 10.99 2.33 -7.04
CA MET A 93 11.35 0.90 -7.07
C MET A 93 12.86 0.64 -7.10
N ASN A 94 13.63 1.55 -7.69
CA ASN A 94 15.09 1.46 -7.75
C ASN A 94 15.78 1.94 -6.46
N LYS A 95 15.13 2.82 -5.68
CA LYS A 95 15.67 3.37 -4.44
C LYS A 95 15.37 2.50 -3.23
N THR A 96 14.22 1.83 -3.22
CA THR A 96 13.76 1.02 -2.10
C THR A 96 14.31 -0.40 -2.18
N LYS A 97 14.70 -0.95 -1.02
CA LYS A 97 15.06 -2.38 -0.89
C LYS A 97 13.77 -3.22 -0.82
N LEU A 98 13.08 -3.33 -1.95
CA LEU A 98 11.90 -4.18 -2.09
C LEU A 98 12.30 -5.65 -2.26
N GLY A 99 11.46 -6.55 -1.75
CA GLY A 99 11.58 -7.97 -2.07
C GLY A 99 11.38 -8.23 -3.57
N ALA A 100 11.95 -9.32 -4.09
CA ALA A 100 11.83 -9.67 -5.51
C ALA A 100 10.37 -9.83 -5.96
N GLU A 101 9.53 -10.41 -5.10
CA GLU A 101 8.11 -10.65 -5.38
C GLU A 101 7.30 -9.35 -5.43
N GLU A 102 7.52 -8.44 -4.47
CA GLU A 102 6.89 -7.11 -4.44
C GLU A 102 7.30 -6.28 -5.66
N ARG A 103 8.59 -6.33 -6.02
CA ARG A 103 9.11 -5.66 -7.21
C ARG A 103 8.44 -6.20 -8.47
N LEU A 104 8.31 -7.53 -8.60
CA LEU A 104 7.64 -8.15 -9.74
C LEU A 104 6.17 -7.69 -9.84
N LYS A 105 5.47 -7.61 -8.70
CA LYS A 105 4.10 -7.12 -8.65
C LYS A 105 4.01 -5.67 -9.15
N MET A 106 4.85 -4.77 -8.63
CA MET A 106 4.88 -3.37 -9.08
C MET A 106 5.21 -3.22 -10.57
N VAL A 107 6.12 -4.05 -11.12
CA VAL A 107 6.40 -4.04 -12.58
C VAL A 107 5.15 -4.41 -13.38
N LYS A 108 4.39 -5.41 -12.94
CA LYS A 108 3.14 -5.80 -13.61
C LYS A 108 2.11 -4.68 -13.56
N ASP A 109 1.96 -4.03 -12.40
CA ASP A 109 1.02 -2.93 -12.22
C ASP A 109 1.41 -1.72 -13.09
N LEU A 110 2.70 -1.37 -13.17
CA LEU A 110 3.21 -0.33 -14.07
C LEU A 110 2.97 -0.67 -15.55
N SER A 111 3.20 -1.92 -15.94
CA SER A 111 2.94 -2.37 -17.31
C SER A 111 1.46 -2.24 -17.68
N ALA A 112 0.55 -2.56 -16.75
CA ALA A 112 -0.89 -2.38 -16.94
C ALA A 112 -1.27 -0.90 -17.08
N MET A 113 -0.77 -0.04 -16.19
CA MET A 113 -0.98 1.41 -16.26
C MET A 113 -0.50 1.99 -17.59
N GLN A 114 0.68 1.58 -18.06
CA GLN A 114 1.25 2.05 -19.32
C GLN A 114 0.41 1.62 -20.54
N LYS A 115 -0.10 0.38 -20.55
CA LYS A 115 -1.02 -0.08 -21.61
C LYS A 115 -2.32 0.72 -21.64
N ASN A 116 -2.91 0.98 -20.48
CA ASN A 116 -4.13 1.78 -20.39
C ASN A 116 -3.90 3.20 -20.89
N LEU A 117 -2.76 3.81 -20.54
CA LEU A 117 -2.39 5.14 -21.00
C LEU A 117 -2.20 5.21 -22.52
N GLN A 118 -1.58 4.18 -23.11
CA GLN A 118 -1.45 4.07 -24.57
C GLN A 118 -2.82 3.91 -25.26
N ALA A 119 -3.71 3.10 -24.69
CA ALA A 119 -5.06 2.93 -25.23
C ALA A 119 -5.84 4.26 -25.22
N LEU A 120 -5.77 5.02 -24.12
CA LEU A 120 -6.40 6.34 -24.02
C LEU A 120 -5.79 7.35 -25.02
N LYS A 121 -4.47 7.34 -25.20
CA LYS A 121 -3.81 8.19 -26.22
C LYS A 121 -4.26 7.85 -27.64
N LEU A 122 -4.40 6.55 -27.95
CA LEU A 122 -4.92 6.10 -29.23
C LEU A 122 -6.37 6.51 -29.43
N GLU A 123 -7.22 6.35 -28.41
CA GLU A 123 -8.61 6.76 -28.45
C GLU A 123 -8.75 8.27 -28.70
N LYS A 124 -8.01 9.10 -27.96
CA LYS A 124 -7.97 10.56 -28.17
C LYS A 124 -7.52 10.92 -29.59
N HIS A 125 -6.52 10.22 -30.12
CA HIS A 125 -6.02 10.45 -31.47
C HIS A 125 -7.05 10.04 -32.53
N LEU A 126 -7.73 8.91 -32.34
CA LEU A 126 -8.80 8.45 -33.22
C LEU A 126 -9.98 9.43 -33.21
N GLN A 127 -10.43 9.88 -32.03
CA GLN A 127 -11.46 10.91 -31.90
C GLN A 127 -11.09 12.20 -32.64
N ASN A 128 -9.82 12.63 -32.56
CA ASN A 128 -9.35 13.81 -33.29
C ASN A 128 -9.32 13.59 -34.81
N ILE A 129 -8.88 12.42 -35.28
CA ILE A 129 -8.92 12.08 -36.71
C ILE A 129 -10.37 12.08 -37.20
N ASP A 130 -11.29 11.46 -36.46
CA ASP A 130 -12.70 11.38 -36.81
C ASP A 130 -13.32 12.78 -36.88
N ALA A 131 -12.96 13.68 -35.96
CA ALA A 131 -13.38 15.08 -36.00
C ALA A 131 -12.89 15.80 -37.27
N VAL A 132 -11.63 15.61 -37.66
CA VAL A 132 -11.08 16.20 -38.89
C VAL A 132 -11.74 15.61 -40.13
N LEU A 133 -11.97 14.29 -40.15
CA LEU A 133 -12.63 13.60 -41.25
C LEU A 133 -14.09 14.06 -41.39
N LEU A 134 -14.83 14.12 -40.28
CA LEU A 134 -16.20 14.64 -40.22
C LEU A 134 -16.26 16.08 -40.73
N ALA A 135 -15.37 16.95 -40.27
CA ALA A 135 -15.32 18.33 -40.73
C ALA A 135 -15.08 18.41 -42.25
N ARG A 136 -14.21 17.55 -42.81
CA ARG A 136 -13.99 17.46 -44.26
C ARG A 136 -15.22 16.95 -45.01
N ILE A 137 -15.92 15.95 -44.48
CA ILE A 137 -17.14 15.40 -45.07
C ILE A 137 -18.22 16.48 -45.10
N VAL A 138 -18.50 17.14 -43.97
CA VAL A 138 -19.53 18.17 -43.86
C VAL A 138 -19.23 19.35 -44.80
N ARG A 139 -17.99 19.82 -44.84
CA ARG A 139 -17.57 20.89 -45.77
C ARG A 139 -17.66 20.51 -47.23
N ARG A 140 -17.63 19.21 -47.57
CA ARG A 140 -17.85 18.74 -48.94
C ARG A 140 -19.31 18.95 -49.38
N PHE A 141 -20.25 18.88 -48.45
CA PHE A 141 -21.67 19.12 -48.71
C PHE A 141 -22.05 20.60 -48.58
N ASP A 142 -21.51 21.30 -47.58
CA ASP A 142 -21.67 22.74 -47.44
C ASP A 142 -20.32 23.41 -47.06
N PRO A 143 -19.61 23.99 -48.05
CA PRO A 143 -18.30 24.61 -47.82
C PRO A 143 -18.32 25.86 -46.95
N LYS A 144 -19.48 26.48 -46.72
CA LYS A 144 -19.58 27.75 -45.97
C LYS A 144 -19.66 27.55 -44.47
N LEU A 145 -19.85 26.31 -44.00
CA LEU A 145 -19.96 26.00 -42.58
C LEU A 145 -18.64 26.26 -41.84
N THR A 146 -18.77 26.96 -40.71
CA THR A 146 -17.67 27.18 -39.78
C THR A 146 -17.44 25.95 -38.90
N ASP A 147 -16.27 25.83 -38.26
CA ASP A 147 -16.02 24.72 -37.34
C ASP A 147 -17.03 24.69 -36.17
N ASP A 148 -17.48 25.85 -35.68
CA ASP A 148 -18.47 25.96 -34.61
C ASP A 148 -19.85 25.40 -35.02
N ASP A 149 -20.27 25.65 -36.27
CA ASP A 149 -21.51 25.08 -36.80
C ASP A 149 -21.42 23.56 -36.91
N ILE A 150 -20.28 23.03 -37.36
CA ILE A 150 -20.04 21.59 -37.48
C ILE A 150 -20.07 20.94 -36.09
N ILE A 151 -19.40 21.54 -35.10
CA ILE A 151 -19.41 21.06 -33.71
C ILE A 151 -20.83 21.03 -33.15
N ARG A 152 -21.63 22.07 -33.42
CA ARG A 152 -23.03 22.13 -32.98
C ARG A 152 -23.84 20.98 -33.59
N ILE A 153 -23.74 20.76 -34.91
CA ILE A 153 -24.44 19.67 -35.60
C ILE A 153 -24.07 18.30 -35.00
N VAL A 154 -22.77 18.06 -34.79
CA VAL A 154 -22.30 16.79 -34.21
C VAL A 154 -22.85 16.57 -32.80
N LYS A 155 -22.85 17.61 -31.95
CA LYS A 155 -23.40 17.52 -30.59
C LYS A 155 -24.90 17.25 -30.60
N GLU A 156 -25.66 17.91 -31.47
CA GLU A 156 -27.09 17.69 -31.61
C GLU A 156 -27.39 16.23 -31.99
N GLU A 157 -26.70 15.67 -32.98
CA GLU A 157 -26.88 14.28 -33.39
C GLU A 157 -26.46 13.28 -32.31
N GLN A 158 -25.35 13.52 -31.58
CA GLN A 158 -24.96 12.69 -30.44
C GLN A 158 -26.05 12.64 -29.37
N THR A 159 -26.70 13.77 -29.05
CA THR A 159 -27.78 13.80 -28.05
C THR A 159 -29.05 13.09 -28.52
N LYS A 160 -29.32 13.02 -29.83
CA LYS A 160 -30.44 12.25 -30.38
C LYS A 160 -30.17 10.75 -30.23
N ILE A 161 -29.00 10.29 -30.66
CA ILE A 161 -28.59 8.88 -30.55
C ILE A 161 -28.67 8.40 -29.09
N ALA A 162 -28.19 9.23 -28.14
CA ALA A 162 -28.21 8.88 -26.72
C ALA A 162 -29.62 8.82 -26.09
N LYS A 163 -30.62 9.45 -26.71
CA LYS A 163 -32.03 9.37 -26.28
C LYS A 163 -32.77 8.19 -26.90
N GLU A 164 -32.30 7.72 -28.05
CA GLU A 164 -32.86 6.57 -28.79
C GLU A 164 -32.27 5.22 -28.36
N SER A 165 -31.11 5.24 -27.69
CA SER A 165 -30.44 4.08 -27.08
C SER A 165 -30.92 3.85 -25.65
#